data_AF-A0A6C0DMH2-F1
#
_entry.id   AF-A0A6C0DMH2-F1
#
_cell.length_a   1.000
_cell.length_b   1.000
_cell.length_c   1.000
_cell.angle_alpha   90.00
_cell.angle_beta   90.00
_cell.angle_gamma   90.00
#
_symmetry.space_group_name_H-M   'P 1'
#
loop_
_entity.id
_entity.type
_entity.pdbx_description
1 polymer ?
#
loop_
_entity_poly.entity_id
_entity_poly.type
_entity_poly.pdbx_seq_one_letter_code
_entity_poly.pdbx_strand_id
1 'polypeptide(L)'
;MPSSESAHPVKENTSLASYNKWKYTLYTTIILLLLFNPFTFKLVDSLLSNFVGKIAGNDGCPTLLGYAVHALVFTLIIRFIMDLHL
;
A
#
# COMPACT_ATOMS: atom_id res chain seq x y z
N MET A 1 -40.62 -24.37 -22.32
CA MET A 1 -39.23 -24.85 -22.49
C MET A 1 -39.12 -25.44 -23.89
N PRO A 2 -37.98 -25.36 -24.61
CA PRO A 2 -36.68 -24.74 -24.23
C PRO A 2 -35.95 -23.93 -25.35
N SER A 3 -34.82 -23.32 -24.95
CA SER A 3 -33.61 -22.92 -25.71
C SER A 3 -33.70 -21.71 -26.66
N SER A 4 -32.94 -20.61 -26.49
CA SER A 4 -31.48 -20.59 -26.36
C SER A 4 -30.95 -19.40 -25.55
N GLU A 5 -30.26 -19.72 -24.45
CA GLU A 5 -29.34 -18.87 -23.73
C GLU A 5 -27.96 -18.90 -24.44
N SER A 6 -27.42 -17.73 -24.78
CA SER A 6 -26.00 -17.54 -25.16
C SER A 6 -25.59 -16.12 -24.76
N ALA A 7 -25.21 -15.87 -23.50
CA ALA A 7 -23.89 -16.08 -22.90
C ALA A 7 -22.78 -15.13 -23.45
N HIS A 8 -22.65 -13.99 -22.74
CA HIS A 8 -21.44 -13.20 -22.42
C HIS A 8 -20.70 -12.34 -23.48
N PRO A 9 -20.78 -11.00 -23.35
CA PRO A 9 -19.65 -10.10 -23.62
C PRO A 9 -18.82 -9.91 -22.33
N VAL A 10 -17.99 -10.89 -21.95
CA VAL A 10 -17.12 -10.82 -20.75
C VAL A 10 -15.70 -11.28 -21.10
N LYS A 11 -14.90 -10.42 -21.74
CA LYS A 11 -13.44 -10.63 -21.83
C LYS A 11 -12.62 -9.35 -21.67
N GLU A 12 -13.14 -8.20 -22.11
CA GLU A 12 -12.41 -6.93 -22.04
C GLU A 12 -12.40 -6.30 -20.64
N ASN A 13 -13.53 -6.34 -19.92
CA ASN A 13 -13.62 -5.83 -18.55
C ASN A 13 -12.79 -6.67 -17.55
N THR A 14 -12.67 -7.98 -17.78
CA THR A 14 -11.92 -8.89 -16.90
C THR A 14 -10.41 -8.72 -17.04
N SER A 15 -9.89 -8.48 -18.26
CA SER A 15 -8.46 -8.25 -18.48
C SER A 15 -8.02 -6.89 -17.96
N LEU A 16 -8.80 -5.82 -18.17
CA LEU A 16 -8.58 -4.50 -17.58
C LEU A 16 -8.66 -4.56 -16.04
N ALA A 17 -9.67 -5.25 -15.49
CA ALA A 17 -9.77 -5.46 -14.05
C ALA A 17 -8.60 -6.27 -13.49
N SER A 18 -8.09 -7.27 -14.21
CA SER A 18 -6.97 -8.10 -13.77
C SER A 18 -5.62 -7.40 -13.91
N TYR A 19 -5.42 -6.64 -14.99
CA TYR A 19 -4.25 -5.80 -15.21
C TYR A 19 -4.15 -4.72 -14.12
N ASN A 20 -5.27 -4.07 -13.79
CA ASN A 20 -5.32 -3.09 -12.71
C ASN A 20 -4.96 -3.72 -11.36
N LYS A 21 -5.44 -4.95 -11.07
CA LYS A 21 -5.05 -5.66 -9.84
C LYS A 21 -3.54 -5.86 -9.76
N TRP A 22 -2.91 -6.37 -10.82
CA TRP A 22 -1.45 -6.56 -10.84
C TRP A 22 -0.68 -5.24 -10.76
N LYS A 23 -1.15 -4.18 -11.42
CA LYS A 23 -0.57 -2.83 -11.34
C LYS A 23 -0.52 -2.34 -9.88
N TYR A 24 -1.65 -2.38 -9.18
CA TYR A 24 -1.72 -1.95 -7.79
C TYR A 24 -0.96 -2.88 -6.84
N THR A 25 -0.97 -4.20 -7.07
CA THR A 25 -0.16 -5.14 -6.27
C THR A 25 1.33 -4.85 -6.42
N LEU A 26 1.82 -4.56 -7.62
CA LEU A 26 3.22 -4.24 -7.86
C LEU A 26 3.60 -2.90 -7.19
N TYR A 27 2.78 -1.85 -7.35
CA TYR A 27 3.03 -0.56 -6.72
C TYR A 27 3.01 -0.65 -5.20
N THR A 28 2.02 -1.30 -4.61
CA THR A 28 1.92 -1.47 -3.15
C THR A 28 3.10 -2.28 -2.61
N THR A 29 3.57 -3.31 -3.33
CA THR A 29 4.75 -4.10 -2.95
C THR A 29 6.03 -3.25 -2.99
N ILE A 30 6.25 -2.48 -4.04
CA ILE A 30 7.43 -1.60 -4.15
C ILE A 30 7.43 -0.57 -3.00
N ILE A 31 6.29 0.06 -2.72
CA ILE A 31 6.15 1.02 -1.63
C ILE A 31 6.39 0.36 -0.27
N LEU A 32 5.88 -0.87 -0.06
CA LEU A 32 6.12 -1.63 1.16
C LEU A 32 7.61 -1.88 1.37
N LEU A 33 8.32 -2.32 0.33
CA LEU A 33 9.77 -2.54 0.41
C LEU A 33 10.53 -1.26 0.74
N LEU A 34 10.15 -0.12 0.14
CA LEU A 34 10.74 1.16 0.49
C LEU A 34 10.45 1.56 1.95
N LEU A 35 9.21 1.37 2.43
CA LEU A 35 8.85 1.72 3.80
C LEU A 35 9.48 0.80 4.84
N PHE A 36 9.64 -0.49 4.55
CA PHE A 36 10.23 -1.45 5.48
C PHE A 36 11.76 -1.36 5.56
N ASN A 37 12.35 -0.36 4.90
CA ASN A 37 13.76 -0.03 5.02
C ASN A 37 14.04 0.70 6.35
N PRO A 38 15.05 0.31 7.15
CA PRO A 38 15.44 1.01 8.38
C PRO A 38 15.72 2.51 8.19
N PHE A 39 16.13 2.94 6.98
CA PHE A 39 16.27 4.36 6.66
C PHE A 39 14.93 5.11 6.68
N THR A 40 13.86 4.49 6.21
CA THR A 40 12.52 5.10 6.16
C THR A 40 11.91 5.19 7.56
N PHE A 41 12.17 4.21 8.42
CA PHE A 41 11.83 4.29 9.84
C PHE A 41 12.50 5.48 10.53
N LYS A 42 13.79 5.73 10.28
CA LYS A 42 14.50 6.91 10.79
C LYS A 42 13.92 8.23 10.25
N LEU A 43 13.53 8.24 8.98
CA LEU A 43 12.94 9.44 8.36
C LEU A 43 11.57 9.77 8.95
N VAL A 44 10.69 8.77 9.10
CA VAL A 44 9.38 8.95 9.75
C VAL A 44 9.53 9.28 11.22
N ASP A 45 10.49 8.68 11.92
CA ASP A 45 10.83 9.07 13.30
C ASP A 45 11.26 10.54 13.37
N SER A 46 12.15 11.01 12.49
CA SER A 46 12.55 12.42 12.47
C SER A 46 11.38 13.38 12.21
N LEU A 47 10.42 12.99 11.37
CA LEU A 47 9.26 13.81 11.04
C LEU A 47 8.17 13.80 12.11
N LEU A 48 7.86 12.64 12.67
CA LEU A 48 6.71 12.44 13.57
C LEU A 48 7.10 12.33 15.05
N SER A 49 8.39 12.24 15.39
CA SER A 49 8.84 12.11 16.78
C SER A 49 8.40 13.28 17.67
N ASN A 50 8.27 14.47 17.09
CA ASN A 50 7.77 15.65 17.79
C ASN A 50 6.28 15.55 18.18
N PHE A 51 5.50 14.70 17.51
CA PHE A 51 4.06 14.57 17.74
C PHE A 51 3.70 13.27 18.49
N VAL A 52 4.42 12.17 18.22
CA VAL A 52 4.06 10.82 18.70
C VAL A 52 5.11 10.26 19.68
N GLY A 53 6.23 10.95 19.90
CA GLY A 53 7.35 10.45 20.69
C GLY A 53 8.27 9.53 19.90
N LYS A 54 9.16 8.78 20.57
CA LYS A 54 10.23 8.02 19.90
C LYS A 54 9.68 6.78 19.15
N ILE A 55 9.84 6.79 17.83
CA ILE A 55 9.30 5.83 16.85
C ILE A 55 10.40 4.84 16.40
N ALA A 56 11.66 5.29 16.37
CA ALA A 56 12.82 4.45 16.04
C ALA A 56 13.99 4.63 17.02
N GLY A 57 14.76 3.56 17.22
CA GLY A 57 16.05 3.62 17.91
C GLY A 57 17.16 4.19 17.03
N ASN A 58 18.31 4.49 17.63
CA ASN A 58 19.48 5.02 16.90
C ASN A 58 19.97 4.07 15.79
N ASP A 59 19.69 2.77 15.93
CA ASP A 59 20.06 1.73 14.97
C ASP A 59 19.05 1.58 13.83
N GLY A 60 17.93 2.30 13.87
CA GLY A 60 16.85 2.20 12.88
C GLY A 60 15.86 1.07 13.16
N CYS A 61 16.00 0.36 14.28
CA CYS A 61 15.00 -0.60 14.75
C CYS A 61 13.73 0.14 15.19
N PRO A 62 12.55 -0.18 14.63
CA PRO A 62 11.30 0.40 15.06
C PRO A 62 10.93 -0.08 16.46
N THR A 63 10.31 0.80 17.24
CA THR A 63 9.57 0.37 18.43
C THR A 63 8.24 -0.27 18.00
N LEU A 64 7.55 -0.99 18.89
CA LEU A 64 6.22 -1.53 18.56
C LEU A 64 5.25 -0.41 18.13
N LEU A 65 5.30 0.73 18.84
CA LEU A 65 4.56 1.93 18.46
C LEU A 65 5.01 2.44 17.09
N GLY A 66 6.32 2.43 16.84
CA GLY A 66 6.86 2.87 15.56
C GLY A 66 6.43 2.04 14.38
N TYR A 67 6.37 0.72 14.55
CA TYR A 67 5.81 -0.18 13.55
C TYR A 67 4.34 0.13 13.26
N ALA A 68 3.53 0.37 14.30
CA ALA A 68 2.11 0.73 14.13
C ALA A 68 1.92 2.06 13.39
N VAL A 69 2.70 3.09 13.74
CA VAL A 69 2.68 4.38 13.04
C VAL A 69 3.11 4.21 11.58
N HIS A 70 4.14 3.40 11.31
CA HIS A 70 4.60 3.14 9.95
C HIS A 70 3.54 2.43 9.10
N ALA A 71 2.85 1.45 9.68
CA ALA A 71 1.74 0.76 9.02
C ALA A 71 0.58 1.72 8.70
N LEU A 72 0.29 2.69 9.58
CA LEU A 72 -0.72 3.71 9.33
C LEU A 72 -0.31 4.63 8.17
N VAL A 73 0.93 5.15 8.19
CA VAL A 73 1.47 5.99 7.11
C VAL A 73 1.46 5.26 5.77
N PHE A 74 1.91 4.01 5.74
CA PHE A 74 1.84 3.15 4.56
C PHE A 74 0.42 3.04 4.01
N THR A 75 -0.55 2.77 4.90
CA THR A 75 -1.96 2.64 4.54
C THR A 75 -2.50 3.94 3.94
N LEU A 76 -2.14 5.10 4.50
CA LEU A 76 -2.55 6.40 3.98
C LEU A 76 -1.95 6.68 2.59
N ILE A 77 -0.66 6.38 2.38
CA ILE A 77 0.00 6.53 1.08
C ILE A 77 -0.69 5.66 0.02
N ILE A 78 -0.96 4.40 0.33
CA ILE A 78 -1.64 3.47 -0.58
C ILE A 78 -3.05 3.96 -0.89
N ARG A 79 -3.80 4.38 0.14
CA ARG A 79 -5.16 4.88 -0.02
C ARG A 79 -5.17 6.11 -0.92
N PHE A 80 -4.21 7.01 -0.73
CA PHE A 80 -4.04 8.22 -1.52
C PHE A 80 -3.70 7.93 -2.99
N ILE A 81 -2.80 6.99 -3.27
CA ILE A 81 -2.46 6.60 -4.65
C ILE A 81 -3.68 6.01 -5.37
N MET A 82 -4.47 5.19 -4.67
CA MET A 82 -5.72 4.65 -5.24
C MET A 82 -6.78 5.73 -5.45
N ASP A 83 -6.95 6.67 -4.51
CA ASP A 83 -7.91 7.77 -4.61
C ASP A 83 -7.53 8.77 -5.72
N LEU A 84 -6.23 9.04 -5.89
CA LEU A 84 -5.73 9.92 -6.93
C LEU A 84 -5.77 9.32 -8.34
N HIS A 85 -6.24 8.07 -8.50
CA HIS A 85 -6.30 7.40 -9.80
C HIS A 85 -4.96 7.44 -10.58
N LEU A 86 -3.81 7.31 -9.89
CA LEU A 86 -2.50 7.15 -10.54
C LEU A 86 -2.31 5.75 -11.17
#